data_AF-A0A5C7RS07-F1
#
_entry.id   AF-A0A5C7RS07-F1
#
_cell.length_a   1.000
_cell.length_b   1.000
_cell.length_c   1.000
_cell.angle_alpha   90.00
_cell.angle_beta   90.00
_cell.angle_gamma   90.00
#
_symmetry.space_group_name_H-M   'P 1'
#
loop_
_entity.id
_entity.type
_entity.pdbx_description
1 polymer ?
#
loop_
_entity_poly.entity_id
_entity_poly.type
_entity_poly.pdbx_seq_one_letter_code
_entity_poly.pdbx_strand_id
1 'polypeptide(L)'
;MGFADIIFLFYIILGILGLYLLWQWLLGYITHLDVAPEKRGLITLVVVILASLLWLSYAFKLNHWRQNTAANPVTTPHHSDSILAEDMLNQPVENLTEEQKLARFEQENFPDLYDNRTSLYRDIKGLDAFFVKIKQFAPSVPKQIPLLNRIYQSRQDTHKRYSQRYLEVSQQLRNFWVHYSTGNSEDALRKFQPVVARLIKTIQQTRGDDLDNQAKQEQYIIEAMRVAETMLKSNKLPTAQQGLTSYKLDNRQRIMEWLHKTGSNNVIETLTMLTNQRAHIFQQIQTVKNYMQRYPDLPLGRTLQLWQTALQHNLYAEYRLLYAVEMTATLQQLGIELPPKQSAHLEATIEVQIPIILKFVNDMVTQAEEAYAPTPPKVNGR
;
A
#
# COMPACT_ATOMS: atom_id res chain seq x y z
N MET A 1 -26.54 12.11 -11.32
CA MET A 1 -26.61 10.67 -11.57
C MET A 1 -26.36 10.44 -13.04
N GLY A 2 -25.26 9.77 -13.38
CA GLY A 2 -24.98 9.35 -14.75
C GLY A 2 -25.88 8.19 -15.17
N PHE A 3 -26.01 7.95 -16.47
CA PHE A 3 -26.80 6.85 -17.03
C PHE A 3 -26.43 5.48 -16.42
N ALA A 4 -25.15 5.25 -16.12
CA ALA A 4 -24.66 4.05 -15.44
C ALA A 4 -25.13 3.93 -13.97
N ASP A 5 -25.37 5.05 -13.28
CA ASP A 5 -25.94 5.04 -11.92
C ASP A 5 -27.40 4.57 -11.94
N ILE A 6 -28.16 4.99 -12.96
CA ILE A 6 -29.57 4.64 -13.14
C ILE A 6 -29.71 3.16 -13.45
N ILE A 7 -28.87 2.63 -14.36
CA ILE A 7 -28.84 1.19 -14.70
C ILE A 7 -28.50 0.35 -13.47
N PHE A 8 -27.50 0.77 -12.68
CA PHE A 8 -27.09 0.06 -11.48
C PHE A 8 -28.22 0.02 -10.43
N LEU A 9 -28.89 1.14 -10.19
CA LEU A 9 -30.04 1.20 -9.27
C LEU A 9 -31.19 0.31 -9.74
N PHE A 10 -31.52 0.33 -11.03
CA PHE A 10 -32.54 -0.56 -11.60
C PHE A 10 -32.18 -2.03 -11.43
N TYR A 11 -30.91 -2.40 -11.63
CA TYR A 11 -30.41 -3.76 -11.44
C TYR A 11 -30.54 -4.22 -9.98
N ILE A 12 -30.25 -3.35 -9.01
CA ILE A 12 -30.40 -3.68 -7.58
C ILE A 12 -31.88 -3.91 -7.23
N ILE A 13 -32.76 -3.01 -7.67
CA ILE A 13 -34.20 -3.10 -7.37
C ILE A 13 -34.82 -4.36 -8.01
N LEU A 14 -34.52 -4.62 -9.28
CA LEU A 14 -35.00 -5.82 -9.98
C LEU A 14 -34.45 -7.10 -9.37
N GLY A 15 -33.21 -7.10 -8.89
CA GLY A 15 -32.61 -8.24 -8.21
C GLY A 15 -33.29 -8.60 -6.89
N ILE A 16 -33.54 -7.61 -6.03
CA ILE A 16 -34.26 -7.81 -4.77
C ILE A 16 -35.67 -8.33 -5.05
N LEU A 17 -36.38 -7.74 -6.01
CA LEU A 17 -37.71 -8.17 -6.42
C LEU A 17 -37.69 -9.61 -6.96
N GLY A 18 -36.70 -9.95 -7.79
CA GLY A 18 -36.53 -11.28 -8.36
C GLY A 18 -36.27 -12.35 -7.30
N LEU A 19 -35.42 -12.07 -6.30
CA LEU A 19 -35.15 -12.98 -5.18
C LEU A 19 -36.40 -13.19 -4.31
N TYR A 20 -37.17 -12.13 -4.08
CA TYR A 20 -38.43 -12.22 -3.34
C TYR A 20 -39.46 -13.09 -4.08
N LEU A 21 -39.65 -12.87 -5.38
CA LEU A 21 -40.56 -13.68 -6.21
C LEU A 21 -40.09 -15.14 -6.32
N LEU A 22 -38.79 -15.37 -6.44
CA LEU A 22 -38.19 -16.71 -6.44
C LEU A 22 -38.47 -17.45 -5.12
N TRP A 23 -38.30 -16.76 -3.98
CA TRP A 23 -38.58 -17.30 -2.66
C TRP A 23 -40.06 -17.70 -2.51
N GLN A 24 -40.98 -16.81 -2.90
CA GLN A 24 -42.43 -17.08 -2.85
C GLN A 24 -42.82 -18.25 -3.77
N TRP A 25 -42.28 -18.27 -4.98
CA TRP A 25 -42.53 -19.35 -5.93
C TRP A 25 -41.99 -20.70 -5.43
N LEU A 26 -40.78 -20.73 -4.86
CA LEU A 26 -40.19 -21.95 -4.29
C LEU A 26 -40.99 -22.49 -3.11
N LEU A 27 -41.51 -21.62 -2.25
CA LEU A 27 -42.37 -22.03 -1.13
C LEU A 27 -43.62 -22.77 -1.62
N GLY A 28 -44.24 -22.30 -2.70
CA GLY A 28 -45.36 -23.03 -3.32
C GLY A 28 -44.91 -24.29 -4.04
N TYR A 29 -43.89 -24.20 -4.88
CA TYR A 29 -43.43 -25.32 -5.72
C TYR A 29 -42.95 -26.53 -4.90
N ILE A 30 -42.20 -26.29 -3.82
CA ILE A 30 -41.65 -27.37 -2.98
C ILE A 30 -42.74 -28.12 -2.21
N THR A 31 -43.94 -27.55 -2.04
CA THR A 31 -45.06 -28.31 -1.45
C THR A 31 -45.59 -29.42 -2.34
N HIS A 32 -45.32 -29.36 -3.66
CA HIS A 32 -45.67 -30.41 -4.63
C HIS A 32 -44.61 -31.51 -4.76
N LEU A 33 -43.45 -31.36 -4.10
CA LEU A 33 -42.40 -32.36 -4.09
C LEU A 33 -42.56 -33.30 -2.89
N ASP A 34 -42.36 -34.60 -3.12
CA ASP A 34 -42.45 -35.63 -2.08
C ASP A 34 -41.19 -35.65 -1.19
N VAL A 35 -41.04 -34.58 -0.43
CA VAL A 35 -39.90 -34.32 0.45
C VAL A 35 -40.43 -34.04 1.85
N ALA A 36 -39.76 -34.56 2.89
CA ALA A 36 -40.12 -34.33 4.28
C ALA A 36 -40.20 -32.81 4.62
N PRO A 37 -41.20 -32.35 5.41
CA PRO A 37 -41.45 -30.94 5.67
C PRO A 37 -40.22 -30.14 6.15
N GLU A 38 -39.40 -30.78 6.99
CA GLU A 38 -38.18 -30.20 7.56
C GLU A 38 -37.09 -29.92 6.51
N LYS A 39 -37.04 -30.73 5.45
CA LYS A 39 -36.04 -30.58 4.37
C LYS A 39 -36.48 -29.55 3.32
N ARG A 40 -37.77 -29.22 3.24
CA ARG A 40 -38.33 -28.24 2.30
C ARG A 40 -37.75 -26.85 2.53
N GLY A 41 -37.73 -26.39 3.79
CA GLY A 41 -37.17 -25.08 4.15
C GLY A 41 -35.68 -24.96 3.85
N LEU A 42 -34.92 -26.05 4.04
CA LEU A 42 -33.49 -26.11 3.79
C LEU A 42 -33.18 -26.01 2.28
N ILE A 43 -33.97 -26.69 1.44
CA ILE A 43 -33.83 -26.60 -0.03
C ILE A 43 -34.16 -25.20 -0.53
N THR A 44 -35.25 -24.58 -0.08
CA THR A 44 -35.60 -23.19 -0.43
C THR A 44 -34.46 -22.23 -0.07
N LEU A 45 -33.92 -22.38 1.14
CA LEU A 45 -32.84 -21.55 1.64
C LEU A 45 -31.56 -21.70 0.81
N VAL A 46 -31.17 -22.94 0.48
CA VAL A 46 -29.97 -23.19 -0.35
C VAL A 46 -30.12 -22.61 -1.74
N VAL A 47 -31.27 -22.79 -2.40
CA VAL A 47 -31.50 -22.27 -3.76
C VAL A 47 -31.49 -20.74 -3.77
N VAL A 48 -32.11 -20.08 -2.79
CA VAL A 48 -32.12 -18.63 -2.72
C VAL A 48 -30.74 -18.06 -2.34
N ILE A 49 -29.96 -18.74 -1.50
CA ILE A 49 -28.56 -18.35 -1.24
C ILE A 49 -27.71 -18.45 -2.51
N LEU A 50 -27.81 -19.54 -3.26
CA LEU A 50 -27.07 -19.70 -4.51
C LEU A 50 -27.44 -18.64 -5.56
N ALA A 51 -28.75 -18.37 -5.72
CA ALA A 51 -29.23 -17.31 -6.59
C ALA A 51 -28.75 -15.92 -6.13
N SER A 52 -28.73 -15.67 -4.81
CA SER A 52 -28.23 -14.42 -4.23
C SER A 52 -26.74 -14.23 -4.48
N LEU A 53 -25.93 -15.28 -4.36
CA LEU A 53 -24.48 -15.23 -4.62
C LEU A 53 -24.18 -14.95 -6.09
N LEU A 54 -24.90 -15.59 -7.02
CA LEU A 54 -24.75 -15.33 -8.46
C LEU A 54 -25.14 -13.89 -8.80
N TRP A 55 -26.27 -13.42 -8.25
CA TRP A 55 -26.73 -12.05 -8.44
C TRP A 55 -25.75 -11.00 -7.88
N LEU A 56 -25.22 -11.22 -6.67
CA LEU A 56 -24.20 -10.37 -6.03
C LEU A 56 -22.90 -10.35 -6.84
N SER A 57 -22.43 -11.50 -7.33
CA SER A 57 -21.23 -11.57 -8.18
C SER A 57 -21.36 -10.67 -9.42
N TYR A 58 -22.54 -10.68 -10.04
CA TYR A 58 -22.83 -9.85 -11.20
C TYR A 58 -23.02 -8.37 -10.81
N ALA A 59 -23.59 -8.08 -9.63
CA ALA A 59 -23.68 -6.73 -9.07
C ALA A 59 -22.28 -6.12 -8.84
N PHE A 60 -21.32 -6.90 -8.36
CA PHE A 60 -19.93 -6.46 -8.19
C PHE A 60 -19.26 -6.14 -9.52
N LYS A 61 -19.45 -6.99 -10.55
CA LYS A 61 -18.96 -6.72 -11.91
C LYS A 61 -19.57 -5.45 -12.50
N LEU A 62 -20.88 -5.27 -12.34
CA LEU A 62 -21.60 -4.10 -12.83
C LEU A 62 -21.17 -2.82 -12.10
N ASN A 63 -20.93 -2.90 -10.78
CA ASN A 63 -20.41 -1.77 -10.00
C ASN A 63 -18.97 -1.40 -10.41
N HIS A 64 -18.12 -2.38 -10.69
CA HIS A 64 -16.77 -2.14 -11.20
C HIS A 64 -16.83 -1.49 -12.60
N TRP A 65 -17.73 -1.94 -13.47
CA TRP A 65 -17.98 -1.29 -14.77
C TRP A 65 -18.47 0.15 -14.59
N ARG A 66 -19.43 0.39 -13.69
CA ARG A 66 -19.93 1.72 -13.33
C ARG A 66 -18.81 2.65 -12.87
N GLN A 67 -17.91 2.17 -12.01
CA GLN A 67 -16.77 2.97 -11.52
C GLN A 67 -15.79 3.31 -12.65
N ASN A 68 -15.56 2.38 -13.59
CA ASN A 68 -14.71 2.63 -14.76
C ASN A 68 -15.37 3.56 -15.80
N THR A 69 -16.70 3.60 -15.87
CA THR A 69 -17.46 4.37 -16.88
C THR A 69 -17.90 5.75 -16.36
N ALA A 70 -18.02 5.93 -15.04
CA ALA A 70 -18.32 7.21 -14.38
C ALA A 70 -17.08 8.09 -14.14
N ALA A 71 -15.88 7.55 -14.36
CA ALA A 71 -14.73 8.39 -14.67
C ALA A 71 -15.02 9.04 -16.03
N ASN A 72 -15.47 10.30 -16.02
CA ASN A 72 -15.58 11.09 -17.24
C ASN A 72 -14.32 10.87 -18.09
N PRO A 73 -14.48 10.64 -19.41
CA PRO A 73 -13.35 10.78 -20.29
C PRO A 73 -13.02 12.27 -20.20
N VAL A 74 -12.01 12.61 -19.40
CA VAL A 74 -11.06 13.56 -19.92
C VAL A 74 -10.68 12.93 -21.23
N THR A 75 -11.13 13.52 -22.34
CA THR A 75 -10.39 13.49 -23.58
C THR A 75 -8.98 13.93 -23.23
N THR A 76 -8.20 13.01 -22.66
CA THR A 76 -6.83 12.87 -23.04
C THR A 76 -6.93 12.87 -24.56
N PRO A 77 -6.28 13.82 -25.25
CA PRO A 77 -5.94 13.53 -26.62
C PRO A 77 -5.36 12.11 -26.58
N HIS A 78 -5.65 11.30 -27.59
CA HIS A 78 -4.67 10.29 -27.97
C HIS A 78 -3.38 11.04 -28.39
N HIS A 79 -2.71 11.70 -27.44
CA HIS A 79 -1.28 11.62 -27.39
C HIS A 79 -1.04 10.19 -26.91
N SER A 80 -0.93 9.31 -27.90
CA SER A 80 0.11 8.32 -27.87
C SER A 80 1.41 9.01 -27.42
N ASP A 81 1.59 9.15 -26.11
CA ASP A 81 2.81 9.67 -25.47
C ASP A 81 3.99 8.73 -25.72
N SER A 82 3.78 7.62 -26.43
CA SER A 82 4.84 6.84 -27.02
C SER A 82 5.02 7.23 -28.49
N ILE A 83 6.01 8.08 -28.75
CA ILE A 83 6.60 8.32 -30.07
C ILE A 83 7.36 7.05 -30.57
N LEU A 84 7.37 5.97 -29.78
CA LEU A 84 8.18 4.77 -29.92
C LEU A 84 7.33 3.48 -29.83
N ALA A 85 6.03 3.56 -30.12
CA ALA A 85 5.14 2.40 -30.00
C ALA A 85 5.38 1.38 -31.13
N GLU A 86 5.36 0.08 -30.78
CA GLU A 86 5.40 -1.09 -31.68
C GLU A 86 4.45 -1.01 -32.90
N ASP A 87 3.43 -0.15 -32.86
CA ASP A 87 2.41 0.01 -33.90
C ASP A 87 2.90 0.76 -35.17
N MET A 88 4.12 1.28 -35.14
CA MET A 88 4.70 2.07 -36.25
C MET A 88 5.12 1.23 -37.47
N LEU A 89 5.34 -0.07 -37.29
CA LEU A 89 5.74 -0.99 -38.36
C LEU A 89 4.61 -1.28 -39.37
N ASN A 90 3.35 -1.13 -38.94
CA ASN A 90 2.17 -1.44 -39.74
C ASN A 90 1.58 -0.22 -40.48
N GLN A 91 2.12 0.98 -40.25
CA GLN A 91 1.65 2.21 -40.90
C GLN A 91 2.48 2.55 -42.15
N PRO A 92 1.84 3.07 -43.23
CA PRO A 92 2.55 3.60 -44.38
C PRO A 92 3.45 4.78 -43.97
N VAL A 93 4.70 4.80 -44.46
CA VAL A 93 5.72 5.80 -44.10
C VAL A 93 5.28 7.24 -44.41
N GLU A 94 4.41 7.41 -45.42
CA GLU A 94 3.86 8.70 -45.86
C GLU A 94 2.97 9.38 -44.82
N ASN A 95 2.40 8.62 -43.88
CA ASN A 95 1.51 9.13 -42.83
C ASN A 95 2.24 9.40 -41.50
N LEU A 96 3.55 9.13 -41.43
CA LEU A 96 4.35 9.28 -40.21
C LEU A 96 4.88 10.72 -40.06
N THR A 97 4.94 11.22 -38.83
CA THR A 97 5.68 12.46 -38.50
C THR A 97 7.19 12.27 -38.69
N GLU A 98 7.96 13.35 -38.75
CA GLU A 98 9.42 13.25 -38.89
C GLU A 98 10.07 12.53 -37.70
N GLU A 99 9.61 12.76 -36.47
CA GLU A 99 10.07 11.98 -35.31
C GLU A 99 9.74 10.48 -35.45
N GLN A 100 8.59 10.15 -36.03
CA GLN A 100 8.19 8.76 -36.24
C GLN A 100 9.02 8.10 -37.35
N LYS A 101 9.30 8.79 -38.45
CA LYS A 101 10.20 8.29 -39.49
C LYS A 101 11.61 8.03 -38.94
N LEU A 102 12.14 8.93 -38.12
CA LEU A 102 13.42 8.75 -37.45
C LEU A 102 13.42 7.53 -36.51
N ALA A 103 12.37 7.36 -35.69
CA ALA A 103 12.27 6.20 -34.80
C ALA A 103 12.20 4.88 -35.57
N ARG A 104 11.44 4.83 -36.68
CA ARG A 104 11.39 3.66 -37.57
C ARG A 104 12.75 3.39 -38.22
N PHE A 105 13.41 4.42 -38.73
CA PHE A 105 14.75 4.29 -39.30
C PHE A 105 15.76 3.75 -38.29
N GLU A 106 15.75 4.29 -37.06
CA GLU A 106 16.61 3.80 -35.97
C GLU A 106 16.33 2.33 -35.65
N GLN A 107 15.07 1.93 -35.59
CA GLN A 107 14.68 0.54 -35.34
C GLN A 107 15.20 -0.41 -36.44
N GLU A 108 15.11 -0.01 -37.70
CA GLU A 108 15.51 -0.83 -38.85
C GLU A 108 17.05 -0.88 -39.02
N ASN A 109 17.76 0.22 -38.75
CA ASN A 109 19.19 0.36 -39.08
C ASN A 109 20.11 0.27 -37.86
N PHE A 110 19.61 0.60 -36.67
CA PHE A 110 20.36 0.62 -35.40
C PHE A 110 19.54 -0.01 -34.26
N PRO A 111 19.12 -1.27 -34.38
CA PRO A 111 18.18 -1.91 -33.44
C PRO A 111 18.68 -1.87 -31.99
N ASP A 112 19.98 -2.08 -31.75
CA ASP A 112 20.55 -2.02 -30.40
C ASP A 112 20.42 -0.63 -29.76
N LEU A 113 20.57 0.44 -30.55
CA LEU A 113 20.40 1.81 -30.06
C LEU A 113 18.93 2.09 -29.75
N TYR A 114 18.03 1.67 -30.64
CA TYR A 114 16.59 1.75 -30.45
C TYR A 114 16.15 1.07 -29.15
N ASP A 115 16.61 -0.16 -28.92
CA ASP A 115 16.26 -0.95 -27.73
C ASP A 115 16.77 -0.31 -26.44
N ASN A 116 18.00 0.19 -26.44
CA ASN A 116 18.58 0.88 -25.28
C ASN A 116 17.86 2.20 -24.99
N ARG A 117 17.54 2.99 -26.04
CA ARG A 117 16.83 4.27 -25.91
C ARG A 117 15.39 4.06 -25.42
N THR A 118 14.70 3.07 -25.97
CA THR A 118 13.33 2.74 -25.57
C THR A 118 13.31 2.19 -24.14
N SER A 119 14.28 1.37 -23.75
CA SER A 119 14.40 0.91 -22.36
C SER A 119 14.62 2.08 -21.40
N LEU A 120 15.51 3.02 -21.73
CA LEU A 120 15.72 4.23 -20.94
C LEU A 120 14.43 5.07 -20.81
N TYR A 121 13.65 5.18 -21.90
CA TYR A 121 12.35 5.86 -21.87
C TYR A 121 11.33 5.17 -20.97
N ARG A 122 11.25 3.83 -21.04
CA ARG A 122 10.38 3.04 -20.14
C ARG A 122 10.78 3.23 -18.68
N ASP A 123 12.09 3.25 -18.38
CA ASP A 123 12.60 3.49 -17.03
C ASP A 123 12.17 4.89 -16.51
N ILE A 124 12.25 5.93 -17.35
CA ILE A 124 11.75 7.28 -17.04
C ILE A 124 10.25 7.25 -16.72
N LYS A 125 9.44 6.60 -17.57
CA LYS A 125 7.98 6.51 -17.34
C LYS A 125 7.63 5.72 -16.08
N GLY A 126 8.42 4.70 -15.74
CA GLY A 126 8.29 3.99 -14.46
C GLY A 126 8.52 4.91 -13.26
N LEU A 127 9.51 5.80 -13.34
CA LEU A 127 9.81 6.80 -12.31
C LEU A 127 8.69 7.86 -12.20
N ASP A 128 8.17 8.34 -13.33
CA ASP A 128 7.02 9.26 -13.35
C ASP A 128 5.79 8.67 -12.64
N ALA A 129 5.45 7.43 -12.98
CA ALA A 129 4.34 6.70 -12.36
C ALA A 129 4.55 6.53 -10.86
N PHE A 130 5.80 6.23 -10.44
CA PHE A 130 6.16 6.17 -9.04
C PHE A 130 5.95 7.52 -8.32
N PHE A 131 6.36 8.64 -8.91
CA PHE A 131 6.21 9.97 -8.29
C PHE A 131 4.74 10.38 -8.12
N VAL A 132 3.87 10.03 -9.06
CA VAL A 132 2.42 10.24 -8.91
C VAL A 132 1.90 9.41 -7.73
N LYS A 133 2.25 8.12 -7.70
CA LYS A 133 1.78 7.18 -6.69
C LYS A 133 2.22 7.55 -5.28
N ILE A 134 3.50 7.87 -5.09
CA ILE A 134 4.03 8.23 -3.76
C ILE A 134 3.45 9.55 -3.26
N LYS A 135 3.20 10.54 -4.13
CA LYS A 135 2.59 11.82 -3.74
C LYS A 135 1.14 11.64 -3.26
N GLN A 136 0.38 10.76 -3.91
CA GLN A 136 -0.98 10.43 -3.49
C GLN A 136 -1.00 9.62 -2.19
N PHE A 137 -0.04 8.73 -2.02
CA PHE A 137 -0.05 7.76 -0.93
C PHE A 137 0.58 8.28 0.37
N ALA A 138 1.66 9.07 0.30
CA ALA A 138 2.41 9.55 1.46
C ALA A 138 1.57 10.23 2.58
N PRO A 139 0.52 11.03 2.29
CA PRO A 139 -0.34 11.61 3.32
C PRO A 139 -1.06 10.57 4.21
N SER A 140 -1.28 9.35 3.69
CA SER A 140 -1.93 8.25 4.43
C SER A 140 -0.97 7.48 5.35
N VAL A 141 0.34 7.73 5.23
CA VAL A 141 1.42 7.05 5.97
C VAL A 141 2.39 8.06 6.59
N PRO A 142 1.89 8.99 7.43
CA PRO A 142 2.71 10.09 7.96
C PRO A 142 3.95 9.61 8.74
N LYS A 143 3.88 8.42 9.34
CA LYS A 143 5.00 7.82 10.09
C LYS A 143 6.11 7.30 9.18
N GLN A 144 5.81 7.01 7.92
CA GLN A 144 6.77 6.51 6.93
C GLN A 144 7.35 7.62 6.04
N ILE A 145 6.86 8.87 6.16
CA ILE A 145 7.35 10.01 5.36
C ILE A 145 8.88 10.14 5.37
N PRO A 146 9.61 9.98 6.51
CA PRO A 146 11.07 10.08 6.50
C PRO A 146 11.74 9.07 5.55
N LEU A 147 11.28 7.82 5.56
CA LEU A 147 11.78 6.78 4.64
C LEU A 147 11.38 7.11 3.20
N LEU A 148 10.11 7.43 2.97
CA LEU A 148 9.57 7.73 1.65
C LEU A 148 10.26 8.92 0.99
N ASN A 149 10.64 9.95 1.75
CA ASN A 149 11.38 11.09 1.23
C ASN A 149 12.80 10.71 0.76
N ARG A 150 13.50 9.83 1.48
CA ARG A 150 14.83 9.34 1.06
C ARG A 150 14.74 8.56 -0.25
N ILE A 151 13.73 7.68 -0.36
CA ILE A 151 13.47 6.91 -1.59
C ILE A 151 13.09 7.85 -2.73
N TYR A 152 12.22 8.83 -2.46
CA TYR A 152 11.80 9.84 -3.45
C TYR A 152 12.98 10.63 -4.00
N GLN A 153 13.85 11.16 -3.11
CA GLN A 153 15.03 11.94 -3.51
C GLN A 153 15.99 11.10 -4.35
N SER A 154 16.30 9.88 -3.91
CA SER A 154 17.17 8.97 -4.66
C SER A 154 16.63 8.69 -6.07
N ARG A 155 15.33 8.40 -6.21
CA ARG A 155 14.69 8.16 -7.50
C ARG A 155 14.58 9.43 -8.36
N GLN A 156 14.45 10.60 -7.75
CA GLN A 156 14.44 11.88 -8.45
C GLN A 156 15.79 12.17 -9.10
N ASP A 157 16.90 11.84 -8.43
CA ASP A 157 18.24 12.00 -8.98
C ASP A 157 18.50 11.01 -10.13
N THR A 158 17.99 9.78 -10.03
CA THR A 158 17.97 8.83 -11.16
C THR A 158 17.15 9.38 -12.33
N HIS A 159 15.93 9.87 -12.08
CA HIS A 159 15.05 10.42 -13.11
C HIS A 159 15.71 11.58 -13.88
N LYS A 160 16.36 12.52 -13.18
CA LYS A 160 17.09 13.64 -13.81
C LYS A 160 18.20 13.13 -14.73
N ARG A 161 19.02 12.19 -14.26
CA ARG A 161 20.10 11.59 -15.06
C ARG A 161 19.58 10.87 -16.29
N TYR A 162 18.52 10.09 -16.15
CA TYR A 162 17.91 9.36 -17.26
C TYR A 162 17.30 10.30 -18.28
N SER A 163 16.55 11.31 -17.83
CA SER A 163 15.95 12.33 -18.69
C SER A 163 17.00 13.11 -19.47
N GLN A 164 18.08 13.52 -18.82
CA GLN A 164 19.20 14.19 -19.47
C GLN A 164 19.85 13.28 -20.52
N ARG A 165 20.13 12.02 -20.16
CA ARG A 165 20.71 11.04 -21.09
C ARG A 165 19.82 10.81 -22.31
N TYR A 166 18.52 10.66 -22.10
CA TYR A 166 17.54 10.47 -23.17
C TYR A 166 17.49 11.68 -24.12
N LEU A 167 17.52 12.90 -23.57
CA LEU A 167 17.56 14.12 -24.35
C LEU A 167 18.84 14.22 -25.20
N GLU A 168 20.01 13.94 -24.61
CA GLU A 168 21.30 13.96 -25.31
C GLU A 168 21.33 12.97 -26.47
N VAL A 169 20.87 11.73 -26.27
CA VAL A 169 20.76 10.71 -27.33
C VAL A 169 19.79 11.16 -28.42
N SER A 170 18.63 11.68 -28.04
CA SER A 170 17.61 12.15 -28.98
C SER A 170 18.08 13.34 -29.82
N GLN A 171 18.90 14.23 -29.25
CA GLN A 171 19.52 15.32 -29.99
C GLN A 171 20.53 14.81 -31.02
N GLN A 172 21.38 13.82 -30.66
CA GLN A 172 22.33 13.23 -31.60
C GLN A 172 21.63 12.52 -32.77
N LEU A 173 20.54 11.79 -32.49
CA LEU A 173 19.72 11.17 -33.52
C LEU A 173 19.05 12.19 -34.45
N ARG A 174 18.50 13.27 -33.90
CA ARG A 174 17.90 14.34 -34.72
C ARG A 174 18.95 15.05 -35.58
N ASN A 175 20.12 15.34 -35.03
CA ASN A 175 21.22 15.94 -35.80
C ASN A 175 21.64 15.03 -36.95
N PHE A 176 21.78 13.72 -36.70
CA PHE A 176 22.00 12.74 -37.75
C PHE A 176 20.88 12.76 -38.80
N TRP A 177 19.62 12.72 -38.37
CA TRP A 177 18.46 12.68 -39.27
C TRP A 177 18.41 13.87 -40.23
N VAL A 178 18.70 15.07 -39.73
CA VAL A 178 18.79 16.28 -40.56
C VAL A 178 19.85 16.10 -41.65
N HIS A 179 21.08 15.70 -41.29
CA HIS A 179 22.14 15.52 -42.28
C HIS A 179 21.89 14.36 -43.25
N TYR A 180 21.22 13.30 -42.78
CA TYR A 180 20.84 12.16 -43.60
C TYR A 180 19.75 12.51 -44.62
N SER A 181 18.74 13.29 -44.21
CA SER A 181 17.58 13.64 -45.04
C SER A 181 17.83 14.83 -45.98
N THR A 182 18.73 15.75 -45.63
CA THR A 182 18.98 16.95 -46.45
C THR A 182 20.33 16.95 -47.17
N GLY A 183 21.20 15.97 -46.89
CA GLY A 183 22.59 15.96 -47.34
C GLY A 183 22.99 14.65 -48.02
N ASN A 184 24.29 14.33 -47.96
CA ASN A 184 24.79 13.04 -48.43
C ASN A 184 24.49 11.97 -47.36
N SER A 185 23.45 11.18 -47.61
CA SER A 185 22.96 10.13 -46.73
C SER A 185 24.01 9.07 -46.39
N GLU A 186 24.84 8.66 -47.37
CA GLU A 186 25.90 7.66 -47.17
C GLU A 186 27.02 8.20 -46.25
N ASP A 187 27.45 9.45 -46.45
CA ASP A 187 28.47 10.06 -45.59
C ASP A 187 27.96 10.31 -44.18
N ALA A 188 26.70 10.75 -44.03
CA ALA A 188 26.03 10.91 -42.75
C ALA A 188 25.95 9.58 -41.99
N LEU A 189 25.55 8.50 -42.68
CA LEU A 189 25.48 7.15 -42.11
C LEU A 189 26.85 6.67 -41.62
N ARG A 190 27.88 6.78 -42.48
CA ARG A 190 29.25 6.38 -42.15
C ARG A 190 29.80 7.11 -40.93
N LYS A 191 29.53 8.42 -40.81
CA LYS A 191 29.97 9.24 -39.67
C LYS A 191 29.18 8.93 -38.40
N PHE A 192 27.92 8.53 -38.52
CA PHE A 192 27.07 8.23 -37.37
C PHE A 192 27.32 6.84 -36.78
N GLN A 193 27.74 5.86 -37.59
CA GLN A 193 28.05 4.50 -37.13
C GLN A 193 28.93 4.44 -35.86
N PRO A 194 30.09 5.13 -35.76
CA PRO A 194 30.89 5.14 -34.53
C PRO A 194 30.23 5.90 -33.37
N VAL A 195 29.33 6.85 -33.66
CA VAL A 195 28.56 7.59 -32.65
C VAL A 195 27.52 6.67 -32.01
N VAL A 196 26.85 5.82 -32.79
CA VAL A 196 25.86 4.83 -32.30
C VAL A 196 26.45 3.96 -31.20
N ALA A 197 27.62 3.36 -31.43
CA ALA A 197 28.29 2.52 -30.43
C ALA A 197 28.61 3.27 -29.13
N ARG A 198 29.00 4.55 -29.24
CA ARG A 198 29.23 5.42 -28.08
C ARG A 198 27.93 5.71 -27.33
N LEU A 199 26.85 6.03 -28.03
CA LEU A 199 25.55 6.32 -27.43
C LEU A 199 25.00 5.10 -26.67
N ILE A 200 25.08 3.91 -27.25
CA ILE A 200 24.70 2.65 -26.59
C ILE A 200 25.47 2.49 -25.29
N LYS A 201 26.81 2.56 -25.34
CA LYS A 201 27.67 2.42 -24.16
C LYS A 201 27.31 3.44 -23.08
N THR A 202 27.06 4.68 -23.47
CA THR A 202 26.75 5.75 -22.55
C THR A 202 25.35 5.62 -21.91
N ILE A 203 24.35 5.09 -22.64
CA ILE A 203 23.05 4.71 -22.07
C ILE A 203 23.26 3.58 -21.05
N GLN A 204 23.98 2.52 -21.43
CA GLN A 204 24.25 1.37 -20.56
C GLN A 204 25.00 1.77 -19.28
N GLN A 205 26.00 2.64 -19.40
CA GLN A 205 26.71 3.22 -18.24
C GLN A 205 25.77 3.99 -17.33
N THR A 206 24.93 4.87 -17.89
CA THR A 206 23.97 5.66 -17.09
C THR A 206 22.99 4.75 -16.35
N ARG A 207 22.53 3.66 -16.98
CA ARG A 207 21.66 2.67 -16.34
C ARG A 207 22.41 1.81 -15.32
N GLY A 208 23.68 1.49 -15.57
CA GLY A 208 24.55 0.74 -14.66
C GLY A 208 24.89 1.53 -13.38
N ASP A 209 25.14 2.84 -13.50
CA ASP A 209 25.36 3.75 -12.36
C ASP A 209 24.12 3.85 -11.43
N ASP A 210 22.95 3.39 -11.89
CA ASP A 210 21.76 3.31 -11.04
C ASP A 210 21.80 2.16 -10.05
N LEU A 211 22.58 1.10 -10.30
CA LEU A 211 22.76 -0.01 -9.35
C LEU A 211 23.25 0.50 -8.00
N ASP A 212 24.11 1.52 -7.98
CA ASP A 212 24.57 2.17 -6.75
C ASP A 212 23.45 2.91 -6.02
N ASN A 213 22.49 3.52 -6.74
CA ASN A 213 21.34 4.15 -6.10
C ASN A 213 20.35 3.11 -5.59
N GLN A 214 20.18 1.99 -6.31
CA GLN A 214 19.36 0.87 -5.86
C GLN A 214 19.94 0.27 -4.57
N ALA A 215 21.26 0.09 -4.50
CA ALA A 215 21.94 -0.35 -3.27
C ALA A 215 21.75 0.65 -2.12
N LYS A 216 21.83 1.96 -2.38
CA LYS A 216 21.53 3.00 -1.37
C LYS A 216 20.06 2.97 -0.93
N GLN A 217 19.14 2.80 -1.86
CA GLN A 217 17.71 2.65 -1.57
C GLN A 217 17.47 1.44 -0.66
N GLU A 218 18.11 0.31 -0.97
CA GLU A 218 18.07 -0.90 -0.15
C GLU A 218 18.58 -0.63 1.27
N GLN A 219 19.72 0.07 1.40
CA GLN A 219 20.25 0.46 2.70
C GLN A 219 19.26 1.31 3.51
N TYR A 220 18.56 2.27 2.90
CA TYR A 220 17.53 3.05 3.59
C TYR A 220 16.38 2.18 4.12
N ILE A 221 15.97 1.17 3.35
CA ILE A 221 14.94 0.21 3.76
C ILE A 221 15.45 -0.64 4.93
N ILE A 222 16.68 -1.14 4.85
CA ILE A 222 17.31 -1.93 5.92
C ILE A 222 17.43 -1.10 7.21
N GLU A 223 17.83 0.18 7.11
CA GLU A 223 17.88 1.09 8.27
C GLU A 223 16.50 1.27 8.90
N ALA A 224 15.46 1.50 8.09
CA ALA A 224 14.10 1.65 8.60
C ALA A 224 13.58 0.36 9.27
N MET A 225 13.91 -0.82 8.72
CA MET A 225 13.62 -2.12 9.33
C MET A 225 14.30 -2.27 10.69
N ARG A 226 15.59 -1.91 10.79
CA ARG A 226 16.31 -1.94 12.07
C ARG A 226 15.70 -1.00 13.10
N VAL A 227 15.21 0.16 12.69
CA VAL A 227 14.48 1.09 13.58
C VAL A 227 13.19 0.45 14.08
N ALA A 228 12.42 -0.19 13.20
CA ALA A 228 11.21 -0.91 13.58
C ALA A 228 11.51 -2.05 14.56
N GLU A 229 12.55 -2.86 14.31
CA GLU A 229 13.00 -3.91 15.23
C GLU A 229 13.42 -3.36 16.60
N THR A 230 14.17 -2.26 16.60
CA THR A 230 14.60 -1.60 17.84
C THR A 230 13.40 -1.12 18.65
N MET A 231 12.40 -0.56 17.97
CA MET A 231 11.14 -0.18 18.59
C MET A 231 10.42 -1.37 19.20
N LEU A 232 10.23 -2.47 18.45
CA LEU A 232 9.56 -3.68 18.93
C LEU A 232 10.20 -4.22 20.22
N LYS A 233 11.53 -4.23 20.29
CA LYS A 233 12.31 -4.73 21.44
C LYS A 233 12.31 -3.81 22.67
N SER A 234 11.89 -2.55 22.53
CA SER A 234 11.98 -1.55 23.60
C SER A 234 10.63 -1.24 24.24
N ASN A 235 10.48 -1.55 25.52
CA ASN A 235 9.31 -1.15 26.32
C ASN A 235 9.41 0.26 26.89
N LYS A 236 10.54 0.95 26.68
CA LYS A 236 10.77 2.31 27.15
C LYS A 236 9.90 3.27 26.35
N LEU A 237 9.07 4.06 27.04
CA LEU A 237 8.31 5.13 26.40
C LEU A 237 9.26 6.15 25.77
N PRO A 238 9.00 6.60 24.54
CA PRO A 238 9.77 7.64 23.90
C PRO A 238 9.63 8.96 24.67
N THR A 239 10.66 9.79 24.62
CA THR A 239 10.65 11.09 25.32
C THR A 239 9.57 12.00 24.71
N ALA A 240 9.06 12.98 25.48
CA ALA A 240 7.99 13.88 25.01
C ALA A 240 8.31 14.59 23.67
N GLN A 241 9.61 14.81 23.39
CA GLN A 241 10.10 15.37 22.11
C GLN A 241 9.92 14.42 20.91
N GLN A 242 9.87 13.11 21.15
CA GLN A 242 9.70 12.09 20.12
C GLN A 242 8.23 11.83 19.77
N GLY A 243 7.28 12.50 20.45
CA GLY A 243 5.88 12.61 20.06
C GLY A 243 5.23 11.30 19.62
N LEU A 244 4.75 10.49 20.57
CA LEU A 244 3.85 9.38 20.28
C LEU A 244 2.51 9.93 19.74
N THR A 245 2.45 10.24 18.44
CA THR A 245 1.17 10.52 17.81
C THR A 245 0.53 9.18 17.46
N SER A 246 -0.64 8.93 18.05
CA SER A 246 -1.44 7.74 17.77
C SER A 246 -1.76 7.61 16.28
N TYR A 247 -1.94 6.38 15.83
CA TYR A 247 -2.46 6.13 14.49
C TYR A 247 -3.89 6.68 14.39
N LYS A 248 -4.16 7.42 13.31
CA LYS A 248 -5.53 7.79 12.95
C LYS A 248 -6.33 6.53 12.64
N LEU A 249 -7.64 6.59 12.84
CA LEU A 249 -8.54 5.46 12.61
C LEU A 249 -8.42 4.92 11.17
N ASP A 250 -8.44 5.81 10.18
CA ASP A 250 -8.34 5.43 8.76
C ASP A 250 -7.02 4.71 8.46
N ASN A 251 -5.90 5.19 9.02
CA ASN A 251 -4.59 4.56 8.86
C ASN A 251 -4.59 3.16 9.47
N ARG A 252 -5.20 3.01 10.66
CA ARG A 252 -5.33 1.73 11.34
C ARG A 252 -6.15 0.75 10.51
N GLN A 253 -7.31 1.18 9.99
CA GLN A 253 -8.18 0.34 9.16
C GLN A 253 -7.45 -0.16 7.92
N ARG A 254 -6.74 0.72 7.21
CA ARG A 254 -5.92 0.34 6.05
C ARG A 254 -4.86 -0.72 6.39
N ILE A 255 -4.19 -0.58 7.53
CA ILE A 255 -3.20 -1.58 7.99
C ILE A 255 -3.88 -2.90 8.34
N MET A 256 -5.02 -2.87 9.04
CA MET A 256 -5.79 -4.07 9.39
C MET A 256 -6.29 -4.80 8.14
N GLU A 257 -6.79 -4.08 7.14
CA GLU A 257 -7.19 -4.65 5.85
C GLU A 257 -6.03 -5.33 5.13
N TRP A 258 -4.84 -4.71 5.16
CA TRP A 258 -3.64 -5.32 4.60
C TRP A 258 -3.24 -6.59 5.37
N LEU A 259 -3.26 -6.55 6.72
CA LEU A 259 -2.97 -7.72 7.56
C LEU A 259 -3.93 -8.88 7.30
N HIS A 260 -5.21 -8.59 7.10
CA HIS A 260 -6.21 -9.62 6.74
C HIS A 260 -5.91 -10.24 5.38
N LYS A 261 -5.45 -9.46 4.41
CA LYS A 261 -5.06 -9.95 3.08
C LYS A 261 -3.79 -10.79 3.11
N THR A 262 -2.84 -10.47 4.00
CA THR A 262 -1.57 -11.20 4.13
C THR A 262 -1.63 -12.40 5.08
N GLY A 263 -2.74 -12.60 5.79
CA GLY A 263 -2.92 -13.74 6.71
C GLY A 263 -2.13 -13.62 8.02
N SER A 264 -1.78 -12.39 8.44
CA SER A 264 -0.98 -12.12 9.65
C SER A 264 -1.83 -12.16 10.94
N ASN A 265 -2.45 -13.32 11.22
CA ASN A 265 -3.46 -13.48 12.26
C ASN A 265 -2.95 -13.13 13.68
N ASN A 266 -1.72 -13.51 14.03
CA ASN A 266 -1.14 -13.23 15.35
C ASN A 266 -1.08 -11.74 15.65
N VAL A 267 -0.72 -10.93 14.65
CA VAL A 267 -0.69 -9.46 14.77
C VAL A 267 -2.10 -8.91 14.94
N ILE A 268 -3.07 -9.40 14.16
CA ILE A 268 -4.48 -8.97 14.22
C ILE A 268 -5.07 -9.26 15.61
N GLU A 269 -4.87 -10.46 16.14
CA GLU A 269 -5.31 -10.86 17.47
C GLU A 269 -4.68 -9.99 18.54
N THR A 270 -3.36 -9.75 18.45
CA THR A 270 -2.63 -8.91 19.39
C THR A 270 -3.14 -7.47 19.40
N LEU A 271 -3.34 -6.87 18.22
CA LEU A 271 -3.88 -5.51 18.10
C LEU A 271 -5.31 -5.42 18.66
N THR A 272 -6.09 -6.49 18.54
CA THR A 272 -7.43 -6.59 19.11
C THR A 272 -7.37 -6.68 20.64
N MET A 273 -6.50 -7.53 21.19
CA MET A 273 -6.27 -7.63 22.64
C MET A 273 -5.83 -6.29 23.25
N LEU A 274 -4.89 -5.60 22.60
CA LEU A 274 -4.44 -4.27 23.04
C LEU A 274 -5.58 -3.25 23.03
N THR A 275 -6.47 -3.31 22.03
CA THR A 275 -7.66 -2.45 21.95
C THR A 275 -8.65 -2.73 23.09
N ASN A 276 -8.90 -4.00 23.38
CA ASN A 276 -9.79 -4.40 24.47
C ASN A 276 -9.23 -4.00 25.83
N GLN A 277 -7.94 -4.24 26.07
CA GLN A 277 -7.25 -3.79 27.28
C GLN A 277 -7.31 -2.26 27.43
N ARG A 278 -7.18 -1.51 26.33
CA ARG A 278 -7.29 -0.04 26.36
C ARG A 278 -8.66 0.43 26.83
N ALA A 279 -9.74 -0.20 26.35
CA ALA A 279 -11.09 0.13 26.76
C ALA A 279 -11.27 -0.10 28.27
N HIS A 280 -10.76 -1.23 28.78
CA HIS A 280 -10.76 -1.54 30.21
C HIS A 280 -9.97 -0.49 31.02
N ILE A 281 -8.73 -0.18 30.61
CA ILE A 281 -7.89 0.84 31.27
C ILE A 281 -8.60 2.20 31.32
N PHE A 282 -9.22 2.63 30.21
CA PHE A 282 -9.98 3.88 30.19
C PHE A 282 -11.15 3.87 31.16
N GLN A 283 -11.91 2.78 31.23
CA GLN A 283 -13.01 2.64 32.18
C GLN A 283 -12.51 2.78 33.62
N GLN A 284 -11.39 2.14 33.96
CA GLN A 284 -10.81 2.23 35.31
C GLN A 284 -10.30 3.64 35.64
N ILE A 285 -9.65 4.31 34.68
CA ILE A 285 -9.25 5.72 34.85
C ILE A 285 -10.46 6.60 35.18
N GLN A 286 -11.58 6.42 34.48
CA GLN A 286 -12.79 7.22 34.75
C GLN A 286 -13.40 6.87 36.11
N THR A 287 -13.45 5.60 36.48
CA THR A 287 -13.90 5.15 37.80
C THR A 287 -13.08 5.78 38.92
N VAL A 288 -11.75 5.74 38.82
CA VAL A 288 -10.85 6.35 39.81
C VAL A 288 -11.06 7.86 39.90
N LYS A 289 -11.17 8.56 38.76
CA LYS A 289 -11.45 10.00 38.73
C LYS A 289 -12.77 10.35 39.41
N ASN A 290 -13.82 9.57 39.17
CA ASN A 290 -15.13 9.76 39.79
C ASN A 290 -15.05 9.56 41.32
N TYR A 291 -14.30 8.55 41.79
CA TYR A 291 -14.07 8.36 43.22
C TYR A 291 -13.28 9.49 43.85
N MET A 292 -12.24 10.01 43.17
CA MET A 292 -11.49 11.18 43.63
C MET A 292 -12.35 12.45 43.75
N GLN A 293 -13.33 12.62 42.87
CA GLN A 293 -14.27 13.74 42.94
C GLN A 293 -15.29 13.57 44.08
N ARG A 294 -15.77 12.33 44.29
CA ARG A 294 -16.79 12.03 45.31
C ARG A 294 -16.22 11.94 46.73
N TYR A 295 -14.97 11.50 46.86
CA TYR A 295 -14.26 11.30 48.12
C TYR A 295 -12.85 11.92 48.03
N PRO A 296 -12.72 13.24 48.18
CA PRO A 296 -11.45 13.96 48.00
C PRO A 296 -10.36 13.57 49.02
N ASP A 297 -10.76 12.94 50.12
CA ASP A 297 -9.91 12.46 51.21
C ASP A 297 -9.22 11.12 50.90
N LEU A 298 -9.69 10.37 49.91
CA LEU A 298 -9.06 9.10 49.52
C LEU A 298 -7.75 9.34 48.73
N PRO A 299 -6.62 8.71 49.11
CA PRO A 299 -5.31 8.92 48.47
C PRO A 299 -5.15 8.17 47.14
N LEU A 300 -6.07 8.38 46.19
CA LEU A 300 -6.14 7.65 44.91
C LEU A 300 -5.19 8.18 43.82
N GLY A 301 -4.37 9.19 44.11
CA GLY A 301 -3.44 9.78 43.14
C GLY A 301 -2.45 8.78 42.56
N ARG A 302 -1.90 7.88 43.39
CA ARG A 302 -0.99 6.81 42.93
C ARG A 302 -1.71 5.82 42.02
N THR A 303 -2.91 5.38 42.38
CA THR A 303 -3.72 4.46 41.57
C THR A 303 -4.02 5.07 40.20
N LEU A 304 -4.41 6.34 40.15
CA LEU A 304 -4.62 7.06 38.89
C LEU A 304 -3.34 7.10 38.04
N GLN A 305 -2.18 7.39 38.64
CA GLN A 305 -0.90 7.42 37.94
C GLN A 305 -0.52 6.05 37.35
N LEU A 306 -0.76 4.95 38.08
CA LEU A 306 -0.48 3.59 37.60
C LEU A 306 -1.37 3.24 36.40
N TRP A 307 -2.66 3.53 36.46
CA TRP A 307 -3.56 3.34 35.31
C TRP A 307 -3.18 4.20 34.10
N GLN A 308 -2.75 5.45 34.32
CA GLN A 308 -2.24 6.31 33.25
C GLN A 308 -0.95 5.76 32.63
N THR A 309 -0.07 5.18 33.45
CA THR A 309 1.16 4.54 32.99
C THR A 309 0.84 3.30 32.15
N ALA A 310 -0.07 2.45 32.61
CA ALA A 310 -0.56 1.28 31.86
C ALA A 310 -1.16 1.70 30.50
N LEU A 311 -1.94 2.79 30.47
CA LEU A 311 -2.49 3.34 29.23
C LEU A 311 -1.40 3.74 28.24
N GLN A 312 -0.37 4.47 28.70
CA GLN A 312 0.73 4.90 27.84
C GLN A 312 1.49 3.72 27.25
N HIS A 313 1.77 2.69 28.05
CA HIS A 313 2.44 1.48 27.59
C HIS A 313 1.57 0.65 26.63
N ASN A 314 0.25 0.56 26.85
CA ASN A 314 -0.68 -0.08 25.92
C ASN A 314 -0.70 0.65 24.55
N LEU A 315 -0.81 1.98 24.56
CA LEU A 315 -0.76 2.79 23.34
C LEU A 315 0.57 2.62 22.60
N TYR A 316 1.68 2.57 23.34
CA TYR A 316 2.99 2.39 22.76
C TYR A 316 3.22 0.97 22.21
N ALA A 317 2.70 -0.06 22.88
CA ALA A 317 2.70 -1.43 22.36
C ALA A 317 2.04 -1.52 20.99
N GLU A 318 0.83 -0.96 20.85
CA GLU A 318 0.15 -0.91 19.58
C GLU A 318 0.92 -0.10 18.54
N TYR A 319 1.44 1.06 18.91
CA TYR A 319 2.21 1.92 18.01
C TYR A 319 3.39 1.16 17.38
N ARG A 320 4.17 0.44 18.18
CA ARG A 320 5.35 -0.31 17.72
C ARG A 320 4.98 -1.40 16.72
N LEU A 321 3.91 -2.15 16.99
CA LEU A 321 3.41 -3.19 16.09
C LEU A 321 2.91 -2.59 14.78
N LEU A 322 2.06 -1.56 14.86
CA LEU A 322 1.54 -0.88 13.67
C LEU A 322 2.65 -0.24 12.83
N TYR A 323 3.68 0.34 13.46
CA TYR A 323 4.82 0.93 12.77
C TYR A 323 5.62 -0.10 11.97
N ALA A 324 5.93 -1.25 12.58
CA ALA A 324 6.66 -2.32 11.89
C ALA A 324 5.89 -2.86 10.68
N VAL A 325 4.58 -3.06 10.84
CA VAL A 325 3.70 -3.56 9.78
C VAL A 325 3.47 -2.53 8.69
N GLU A 326 3.21 -1.27 9.06
CA GLU A 326 2.90 -0.20 8.11
C GLU A 326 4.05 0.00 7.12
N MET A 327 5.30 -0.06 7.59
CA MET A 327 6.47 0.08 6.73
C MET A 327 6.47 -0.98 5.62
N THR A 328 6.31 -2.27 5.98
CA THR A 328 6.23 -3.38 5.02
C THR A 328 5.06 -3.20 4.05
N ALA A 329 3.87 -2.90 4.58
CA ALA A 329 2.68 -2.66 3.77
C ALA A 329 2.86 -1.50 2.78
N THR A 330 3.48 -0.40 3.23
CA THR A 330 3.76 0.81 2.45
C THR A 330 4.68 0.50 1.27
N LEU A 331 5.79 -0.19 1.51
CA LEU A 331 6.77 -0.51 0.47
C LEU A 331 6.17 -1.46 -0.57
N GLN A 332 5.45 -2.50 -0.15
CA GLN A 332 4.75 -3.41 -1.06
C GLN A 332 3.68 -2.68 -1.89
N GLN A 333 2.86 -1.82 -1.26
CA GLN A 333 1.85 -1.04 -1.97
C GLN A 333 2.47 -0.11 -3.00
N LEU A 334 3.68 0.40 -2.77
CA LEU A 334 4.44 1.21 -3.74
C LEU A 334 5.14 0.38 -4.83
N GLY A 335 5.12 -0.96 -4.76
CA GLY A 335 5.83 -1.83 -5.69
C GLY A 335 7.35 -1.78 -5.48
N ILE A 336 7.78 -1.51 -4.24
CA ILE A 336 9.20 -1.53 -3.85
C ILE A 336 9.50 -2.89 -3.27
N GLU A 337 10.47 -3.58 -3.86
CA GLU A 337 10.93 -4.87 -3.37
C GLU A 337 11.58 -4.74 -1.99
N LEU A 338 11.24 -5.67 -1.11
CA LEU A 338 11.78 -5.74 0.23
C LEU A 338 13.02 -6.65 0.21
N PRO A 339 14.10 -6.28 0.91
CA PRO A 339 15.25 -7.17 1.08
C PRO A 339 14.78 -8.47 1.77
N PRO A 340 14.92 -9.65 1.12
CA PRO A 340 14.24 -10.87 1.57
C PRO A 340 14.74 -11.35 2.93
N LYS A 341 16.04 -11.22 3.20
CA LYS A 341 16.64 -11.61 4.49
C LYS A 341 16.15 -10.73 5.64
N GLN A 342 16.09 -9.41 5.43
CA GLN A 342 15.75 -8.44 6.47
C GLN A 342 14.24 -8.40 6.71
N SER A 343 13.43 -8.54 5.66
CA SER A 343 11.97 -8.70 5.80
C SER A 343 11.61 -9.95 6.61
N ALA A 344 12.19 -11.11 6.28
CA ALA A 344 12.00 -12.34 7.07
C ALA A 344 12.48 -12.18 8.53
N HIS A 345 13.58 -11.46 8.75
CA HIS A 345 14.07 -11.19 10.11
C HIS A 345 13.12 -10.28 10.91
N LEU A 346 12.55 -9.26 10.28
CA LEU A 346 11.57 -8.40 10.91
C LEU A 346 10.29 -9.17 11.25
N GLU A 347 9.79 -10.01 10.34
CA GLU A 347 8.63 -10.88 10.59
C GLU A 347 8.88 -11.82 11.78
N ALA A 348 10.03 -12.51 11.80
CA ALA A 348 10.41 -13.34 12.94
C ALA A 348 10.53 -12.53 14.24
N THR A 349 11.03 -11.29 14.17
CA THR A 349 11.12 -10.40 15.32
C THR A 349 9.73 -10.02 15.82
N ILE A 350 8.77 -9.73 14.94
CA ILE A 350 7.37 -9.45 15.31
C ILE A 350 6.79 -10.64 16.08
N GLU A 351 6.90 -11.85 15.54
CA GLU A 351 6.39 -13.07 16.17
C GLU A 351 7.00 -13.32 17.56
N VAL A 352 8.31 -13.13 17.71
CA VAL A 352 8.99 -13.28 19.01
C VAL A 352 8.58 -12.19 20.00
N GLN A 353 8.37 -10.96 19.53
CA GLN A 353 8.10 -9.82 20.42
C GLN A 353 6.63 -9.70 20.82
N ILE A 354 5.67 -10.22 20.05
CA ILE A 354 4.23 -10.23 20.40
C ILE A 354 3.97 -10.71 21.84
N PRO A 355 4.40 -11.93 22.26
CA PRO A 355 4.11 -12.40 23.61
C PRO A 355 4.82 -11.56 24.68
N ILE A 356 6.01 -11.03 24.39
CA ILE A 356 6.78 -10.18 25.31
C ILE A 356 6.08 -8.83 25.52
N ILE A 357 5.58 -8.22 24.45
CA ILE A 357 4.83 -6.97 24.47
C ILE A 357 3.53 -7.15 25.27
N LEU A 358 2.77 -8.21 24.97
CA LEU A 358 1.52 -8.50 25.67
C LEU A 358 1.74 -8.74 27.17
N LYS A 359 2.75 -9.54 27.53
CA LYS A 359 3.11 -9.78 28.94
C LYS A 359 3.44 -8.47 29.65
N PHE A 360 4.30 -7.64 29.05
CA PHE A 360 4.69 -6.37 29.67
C PHE A 360 3.49 -5.43 29.88
N VAL A 361 2.60 -5.30 28.90
CA VAL A 361 1.38 -4.48 29.04
C VAL A 361 0.49 -5.06 30.13
N ASN A 362 0.34 -6.38 30.20
CA ASN A 362 -0.42 -7.03 31.25
C ASN A 362 0.16 -6.77 32.64
N ASP A 363 1.49 -6.86 32.80
CA ASP A 363 2.17 -6.57 34.07
C ASP A 363 1.90 -5.13 34.53
N MET A 364 1.83 -4.15 33.60
CA MET A 364 1.48 -2.76 33.94
C MET A 364 0.03 -2.61 34.37
N VAL A 365 -0.89 -3.35 33.76
CA VAL A 365 -2.32 -3.37 34.15
C VAL A 365 -2.46 -4.01 35.53
N THR A 366 -1.84 -5.17 35.76
CA THR A 366 -1.85 -5.86 37.06
C THR A 366 -1.28 -4.97 38.17
N GLN A 367 -0.19 -4.24 37.93
CA GLN A 367 0.33 -3.27 38.91
C GLN A 367 -0.67 -2.15 39.25
N ALA A 368 -1.49 -1.73 38.27
CA ALA A 368 -2.52 -0.72 38.49
C ALA A 368 -3.74 -1.28 39.25
N GLU A 369 -4.10 -2.55 39.00
CA GLU A 369 -5.14 -3.28 39.73
C GLU A 369 -4.74 -3.53 41.18
N GLU A 370 -3.49 -3.94 41.42
CA GLU A 370 -2.92 -4.22 42.75
C GLU A 370 -2.50 -2.96 43.51
N ALA A 371 -2.74 -1.76 42.97
CA ALA A 371 -2.39 -0.49 43.59
C ALA A 371 -2.97 -0.33 45.01
N TYR A 372 -4.04 -1.06 45.33
CA TYR A 372 -4.55 -1.26 46.70
C TYR A 372 -4.43 -2.74 47.10
N ALA A 373 -3.23 -3.15 47.51
CA ALA A 373 -3.07 -4.29 48.41
C ALA A 373 -3.05 -3.73 49.85
N PRO A 374 -4.02 -4.06 50.72
CA PRO A 374 -3.88 -3.72 52.14
C PRO A 374 -2.57 -4.34 52.62
N THR A 375 -1.66 -3.53 53.15
CA THR A 375 -0.44 -4.03 53.79
C THR A 375 -0.90 -5.05 54.83
N PRO A 376 -0.49 -6.33 54.75
CA PRO A 376 -0.87 -7.29 55.78
C PRO A 376 -0.42 -6.69 57.12
N PRO A 377 -1.29 -6.70 58.16
CA PRO A 377 -0.95 -6.10 59.44
C PRO A 377 0.38 -6.70 59.89
N LYS A 378 1.32 -5.84 60.30
CA LYS A 378 2.55 -6.31 60.94
C LYS A 378 2.13 -7.20 62.09
N VAL A 379 2.30 -8.51 61.93
CA VAL A 379 2.21 -9.45 63.04
C VAL A 379 3.44 -9.14 63.86
N ASN A 380 3.31 -8.24 64.83
CA ASN A 380 4.27 -8.14 65.91
C ASN A 380 4.17 -9.49 66.64
N GLY A 381 5.13 -10.37 66.35
CA GLY A 381 5.30 -11.62 67.06
C GLY A 381 5.32 -11.33 68.56
N ARG A 382 4.43 -12.00 69.28
CA ARG A 382 4.49 -12.11 70.74
C ARG A 382 5.47 -13.20 71.12
#